data_AF-A0A2T2U382-F1
#
_entry.id   AF-A0A2T2U382-F1
#
_cell.length_a   1.000
_cell.length_b   1.000
_cell.length_c   1.000
_cell.angle_alpha   90.00
_cell.angle_beta   90.00
_cell.angle_gamma   90.00
#
_symmetry.space_group_name_H-M   'P 1'
#
loop_
_entity.id
_entity.type
_entity.pdbx_description
1 polymer ?
#
loop_
_entity_poly.entity_id
_entity_poly.type
_entity_poly.pdbx_seq_one_letter_code
_entity_poly.pdbx_strand_id
1 'polypeptide(L)'
;MILMPESTSQTVQVGEQGVVTLPKDVREKYGIEEGDALHLVDLGDGMFVMSPMMPAVPSLVEEIEGIRKEEGVSLEDLLAGLQKQREQLTREVYGPGPETDERSPQ
;
A
#
# COMPACT_ATOMS: atom_id res chain seq x y z
N MET A 1 7.56 29.49 2.04
CA MET A 1 8.68 29.24 1.12
C MET A 1 9.34 27.97 1.59
N ILE A 2 9.06 26.83 0.93
CA ILE A 2 9.69 25.55 1.31
C ILE A 2 11.13 25.63 0.80
N LEU A 3 12.08 25.59 1.74
CA LEU A 3 13.51 25.57 1.43
C LEU A 3 13.81 24.25 0.74
N MET A 4 13.94 24.26 -0.58
CA MET A 4 14.51 23.15 -1.33
C MET A 4 15.97 23.01 -0.84
N PRO A 5 16.39 21.87 -0.26
CA PRO A 5 17.80 21.66 0.04
C PRO A 5 18.63 21.76 -1.25
N GLU A 6 19.95 21.96 -1.13
CA GLU A 6 20.84 22.08 -2.28
C GLU A 6 20.56 20.98 -3.31
N SER A 7 20.13 21.39 -4.50
CA SER A 7 19.78 20.50 -5.60
C SER A 7 21.03 20.13 -6.38
N THR A 8 21.54 18.92 -6.13
CA THR A 8 22.61 18.31 -6.94
C THR A 8 22.02 17.74 -8.22
N SER A 9 22.56 18.14 -9.37
CA SER A 9 22.19 17.60 -10.69
C SER A 9 23.28 16.65 -11.19
N GLN A 10 22.89 15.43 -11.55
CA GLN A 10 23.74 14.46 -12.24
C GLN A 10 23.01 13.93 -13.46
N THR A 11 23.70 13.82 -14.58
CA THR A 11 23.13 13.21 -15.79
C THR A 11 23.26 11.69 -15.69
N VAL A 12 22.13 11.00 -15.77
CA VAL A 12 22.07 9.53 -15.87
C VAL A 12 21.70 9.13 -17.30
N GLN A 13 22.11 7.92 -17.70
CA GLN A 13 21.77 7.36 -19.00
C GLN A 13 20.72 6.26 -18.82
N VAL A 14 19.80 6.18 -19.78
CA VAL A 14 18.78 5.13 -19.82
C VAL A 14 19.39 3.91 -20.51
N GLY A 15 19.39 2.78 -19.80
CA GLY A 15 19.85 1.50 -20.33
C GLY A 15 18.80 0.80 -21.18
N GLU A 16 19.04 -0.47 -21.47
CA GLU A 16 18.06 -1.31 -22.17
C GLU A 16 16.73 -1.36 -21.39
N GLN A 17 15.62 -1.43 -22.13
CA GLN A 17 14.27 -1.52 -21.57
C GLN A 17 13.87 -0.39 -20.62
N GLY A 18 14.55 0.77 -20.67
CA GLY A 18 14.18 1.92 -19.83
C GLY A 18 14.78 1.90 -18.42
N VAL A 19 15.73 1.02 -18.14
CA VAL A 19 16.37 0.94 -16.82
C VAL A 19 17.20 2.20 -16.54
N VAL A 20 16.90 2.89 -15.45
CA VAL A 20 17.68 4.01 -14.94
C VAL A 20 18.42 3.56 -13.69
N THR A 21 19.74 3.61 -13.71
CA THR A 21 20.56 3.28 -12.55
C THR A 21 20.70 4.50 -11.64
N LEU A 22 20.23 4.39 -10.40
CA LEU A 22 20.45 5.41 -9.38
C LEU A 22 21.94 5.47 -9.01
N PRO A 23 22.57 6.66 -9.00
CA PRO A 23 23.93 6.85 -8.51
C PRO A 23 24.11 6.39 -7.05
N LYS A 24 25.32 5.95 -6.71
CA LYS A 24 25.63 5.35 -5.39
C LYS A 24 25.38 6.33 -4.23
N ASP A 25 25.80 7.57 -4.40
CA ASP A 25 25.60 8.69 -3.45
C ASP A 25 24.12 8.97 -3.20
N VAL A 26 23.28 8.90 -4.23
CA VAL A 26 21.82 9.04 -4.09
C VAL A 26 21.24 7.88 -3.29
N ARG A 27 21.63 6.62 -3.59
CA ARG A 27 21.16 5.45 -2.85
C ARG A 27 21.54 5.52 -1.37
N GLU A 28 22.80 5.84 -1.07
CA GLU A 28 23.30 5.94 0.32
C GLU A 28 22.62 7.08 1.09
N LYS A 29 22.41 8.24 0.45
CA LYS A 29 21.78 9.40 1.09
C LYS A 29 20.33 9.12 1.52
N TYR A 30 19.60 8.33 0.73
CA TYR A 30 18.19 8.04 0.98
C TYR A 30 17.91 6.62 1.47
N GLY A 31 18.95 5.83 1.75
CA GLY A 31 18.83 4.45 2.24
C GLY A 31 18.09 3.52 1.28
N ILE A 32 18.28 3.69 -0.03
CA ILE A 32 17.59 2.89 -1.06
C ILE A 32 18.37 1.60 -1.30
N GLU A 33 17.70 0.48 -1.07
CA GLU A 33 18.24 -0.87 -1.21
C GLU A 33 17.63 -1.63 -2.41
N GLU A 34 18.18 -2.81 -2.70
CA GLU A 34 17.65 -3.68 -3.75
C GLU A 34 16.25 -4.17 -3.36
N GLY A 35 15.29 -4.03 -4.27
CA GLY A 35 13.90 -4.42 -4.04
C GLY A 35 13.01 -3.29 -3.50
N ASP A 36 13.59 -2.15 -3.11
CA ASP A 36 12.81 -0.98 -2.72
C ASP A 36 11.99 -0.44 -3.89
N ALA A 37 10.73 -0.10 -3.60
CA ALA A 37 9.87 0.58 -4.54
C ALA A 37 10.03 2.09 -4.43
N LEU A 38 9.94 2.78 -5.57
CA LEU A 38 9.92 4.24 -5.65
C LEU A 38 8.65 4.67 -6.37
N HIS A 39 8.04 5.76 -5.90
CA HIS A 39 7.05 6.46 -6.69
C HIS A 39 7.75 7.24 -7.80
N LEU A 40 7.16 7.22 -9.00
CA LEU A 40 7.53 8.09 -10.10
C LEU A 40 6.33 8.98 -10.42
N VAL A 41 6.44 10.27 -10.12
CA VAL A 41 5.39 11.26 -10.35
C VAL A 41 5.81 12.15 -11.51
N ASP A 42 4.97 12.21 -12.54
CA ASP A 42 5.10 13.16 -13.64
C ASP A 42 4.49 14.50 -13.22
N LEU A 43 5.31 15.56 -13.21
CA LEU A 43 4.87 16.92 -12.92
C LEU A 43 4.55 17.74 -14.19
N GLY A 44 4.68 17.14 -15.37
CA GLY A 44 4.61 17.81 -16.66
C GLY A 44 5.96 18.39 -17.10
N ASP A 45 6.01 18.88 -18.34
CA ASP A 45 7.19 19.54 -18.94
C ASP A 45 8.50 18.73 -18.86
N GLY A 46 8.39 17.40 -18.84
CA GLY A 46 9.55 16.49 -18.75
C GLY A 46 10.18 16.41 -17.35
N MET A 47 9.49 16.92 -16.33
CA MET A 47 9.94 16.87 -14.95
C MET A 47 9.32 15.69 -14.21
N PHE A 48 10.19 14.85 -13.65
CA PHE A 48 9.78 13.72 -12.84
C PHE A 48 10.31 13.86 -11.42
N VAL A 49 9.47 13.50 -10.45
CA VAL A 49 9.88 13.35 -9.05
C VAL A 49 9.88 11.87 -8.71
N MET A 50 11.00 11.41 -8.16
CA MET A 50 11.11 10.09 -7.56
C MET A 50 11.19 10.22 -6.05
N SER A 51 10.40 9.43 -5.34
CA SER A 51 10.42 9.39 -3.88
C SER A 51 10.35 7.95 -3.38
N PRO A 52 11.02 7.61 -2.26
CA PRO A 52 10.84 6.32 -1.60
C PRO A 52 9.36 6.01 -1.40
N MET A 53 8.94 4.82 -1.82
CA MET A 53 7.64 4.30 -1.44
C MET A 53 7.78 3.74 -0.04
N MET A 54 7.19 4.40 0.96
CA MET A 54 7.09 3.79 2.27
C MET A 54 6.17 2.57 2.16
N PRO A 55 6.63 1.38 2.56
CA PRO A 55 5.76 0.21 2.54
C PRO A 55 4.56 0.50 3.45
N ALA A 56 3.36 0.50 2.86
CA ALA A 56 2.13 0.81 3.59
C ALA A 56 1.84 -0.22 4.69
N VAL A 57 2.29 -1.48 4.51
CA VAL A 57 1.91 -2.57 5.41
C VAL A 57 2.42 -2.36 6.85
N PRO A 58 3.71 -2.11 7.12
CA PRO A 58 4.18 -1.88 8.50
C PRO A 58 3.48 -0.70 9.20
N SER A 59 3.33 0.44 8.52
CA SER A 59 2.69 1.62 9.11
C SER A 59 1.20 1.39 9.36
N LEU A 60 0.50 0.73 8.44
CA LEU A 60 -0.91 0.37 8.61
C LEU A 60 -1.10 -0.63 9.76
N VAL A 61 -0.18 -1.57 9.98
CA VAL A 61 -0.26 -2.49 11.12
C VAL A 61 -0.18 -1.70 12.43
N GLU A 62 0.78 -0.77 12.56
CA GLU A 62 0.92 0.07 13.76
C GLU A 62 -0.33 0.93 13.99
N GLU A 63 -0.86 1.55 12.94
CA GLU A 63 -2.07 2.37 13.00
C GLU A 63 -3.30 1.55 13.41
N ILE A 64 -3.51 0.39 12.78
CA ILE A 64 -4.61 -0.53 13.10
C ILE A 64 -4.49 -1.01 14.55
N GLU A 65 -3.30 -1.36 15.02
CA GLU A 65 -3.10 -1.74 16.42
C GLU A 65 -3.43 -0.61 17.39
N GLY A 66 -3.04 0.62 17.08
CA GLY A 66 -3.35 1.81 17.88
C GLY A 66 -4.86 1.99 18.04
N ILE A 67 -5.58 2.04 16.92
CA ILE A 67 -7.04 2.22 16.90
C ILE A 67 -7.73 1.08 17.66
N ARG A 68 -7.32 -0.18 17.43
CA ARG A 68 -7.94 -1.33 18.12
C ARG A 68 -7.75 -1.28 19.62
N LYS A 69 -6.57 -0.87 20.10
CA LYS A 69 -6.28 -0.74 21.53
C LYS A 69 -7.09 0.41 22.16
N GLU A 70 -7.21 1.54 21.45
CA GLU A 70 -8.02 2.69 21.89
C GLU A 70 -9.51 2.34 22.01
N GLU A 71 -10.06 1.65 21.02
CA GLU A 71 -11.47 1.25 20.98
C GLU A 71 -11.76 -0.05 21.76
N GLY A 72 -10.73 -0.70 22.33
CA GLY A 72 -10.87 -1.95 23.07
C GLY A 72 -11.33 -3.15 22.22
N VAL A 73 -11.03 -3.15 20.92
CA VAL A 73 -11.52 -4.14 19.95
C VAL A 73 -10.54 -5.31 19.80
N SER A 74 -11.01 -6.52 20.13
CA SER A 74 -10.22 -7.76 19.97
C SER A 74 -10.06 -8.18 18.50
N LEU A 75 -9.20 -9.17 18.23
CA LEU A 75 -8.93 -9.58 16.84
C LEU A 75 -10.10 -10.40 16.34
N GLU A 76 -10.66 -11.19 17.24
CA GLU A 76 -11.85 -11.97 17.10
C GLU A 76 -13.05 -11.08 16.72
N ASP A 77 -13.21 -9.91 17.37
CA ASP A 77 -14.27 -8.95 17.04
C ASP A 77 -14.14 -8.41 15.62
N LEU A 78 -12.91 -8.05 15.20
CA LEU A 78 -12.66 -7.59 13.82
C LEU A 78 -12.95 -8.68 12.79
N LEU A 79 -12.49 -9.91 13.03
CA LEU A 79 -12.72 -11.03 12.12
C LEU A 79 -14.21 -11.39 12.02
N ALA A 80 -14.93 -11.37 13.15
CA ALA A 80 -16.38 -11.58 13.17
C ALA A 80 -17.13 -10.46 12.43
N GLY A 81 -16.70 -9.20 12.58
CA GLY A 81 -17.22 -8.07 11.83
C GLY A 81 -16.99 -8.21 10.32
N LEU A 82 -15.79 -8.62 9.92
CA LEU A 82 -15.42 -8.85 8.52
C LEU A 82 -16.28 -9.95 7.88
N GLN A 83 -16.57 -11.01 8.62
CA GLN A 83 -17.45 -12.09 8.15
C GLN A 83 -18.87 -11.58 7.90
N LYS A 84 -19.45 -10.84 8.86
CA LYS A 84 -20.77 -10.22 8.70
C LYS A 84 -20.84 -9.28 7.50
N GLN A 85 -19.81 -8.45 7.30
CA GLN A 85 -19.73 -7.55 6.15
C GLN A 85 -19.67 -8.31 4.83
N ARG A 86 -18.88 -9.39 4.74
CA ARG A 86 -18.81 -10.24 3.54
C ARG A 86 -20.15 -10.89 3.23
N GLU A 87 -20.85 -11.42 4.23
CA GLU A 87 -22.19 -11.98 4.07
C GLU A 87 -23.20 -10.93 3.58
N GLN A 88 -23.15 -9.73 4.16
CA GLN A 88 -24.00 -8.62 3.75
C GLN A 88 -23.71 -8.19 2.31
N LEU A 89 -22.44 -7.95 1.97
CA LEU A 89 -22.02 -7.58 0.62
C LEU A 89 -22.40 -8.67 -0.40
N THR A 90 -22.25 -9.95 -0.04
CA THR A 90 -22.65 -11.07 -0.89
C THR A 90 -24.15 -11.02 -1.17
N ARG A 91 -24.96 -10.77 -0.15
CA ARG A 91 -26.42 -10.62 -0.28
C ARG A 91 -26.81 -9.41 -1.13
N GLU A 92 -26.08 -8.29 -1.01
CA GLU A 92 -26.32 -7.07 -1.79
C GLU A 92 -25.94 -7.25 -3.27
N VAL A 93 -24.81 -7.89 -3.56
CA VAL A 93 -24.29 -8.05 -4.93
C VAL A 93 -24.97 -9.21 -5.66
N TYR A 94 -25.29 -10.30 -4.98
CA TYR A 94 -25.74 -11.55 -5.61
C TYR A 94 -27.14 -12.01 -5.16
N GLY A 95 -27.78 -11.32 -4.19
CA GLY A 95 -29.02 -11.77 -3.57
C GLY A 95 -28.78 -12.82 -2.46
N PRO A 96 -29.84 -13.27 -1.74
CA PRO A 96 -29.69 -14.36 -0.79
C PRO A 96 -29.18 -15.61 -1.52
N GLY A 97 -28.04 -16.15 -1.05
CA GLY A 97 -27.52 -17.43 -1.53
C GLY A 97 -28.55 -18.56 -1.34
N PRO A 98 -28.40 -19.69 -2.04
CA PRO A 98 -29.35 -20.79 -1.93
C PRO A 98 -29.47 -21.20 -0.46
N GLU A 99 -30.70 -21.23 0.05
CA GLU A 99 -30.99 -21.77 1.38
C GLU A 99 -30.41 -23.18 1.43
N THR A 100 -29.46 -23.42 2.33
CA THR A 100 -29.01 -24.77 2.64
C THR A 100 -30.21 -25.50 3.23
N ASP A 101 -30.87 -26.30 2.40
CA ASP A 101 -32.01 -27.14 2.74
C ASP A 101 -31.56 -28.24 3.72
N GLU A 102 -31.43 -27.87 4.99
CA GLU A 102 -31.28 -28.79 6.11
C GLU A 102 -32.67 -29.26 6.55
N ARG A 103 -33.28 -30.18 5.78
CA ARG A 103 -34.25 -31.25 6.20
C ARG A 103 -34.97 -31.81 4.96
N SER A 104 -34.76 -33.06 4.55
CA SER A 104 -35.20 -34.23 5.33
C SER A 104 -34.57 -35.52 4.79
N PRO A 105 -34.08 -36.44 5.66
CA PRO A 105 -33.88 -37.82 5.26
C PRO A 105 -35.26 -38.48 5.10
N GLN A 106 -35.49 -39.11 3.95
CA GLN A 106 -36.60 -40.06 3.78
C GLN A 106 -36.23 -41.42 4.35
#